data_AF-B7L0G6-F1
#
_entry.id   AF-B7L0G6-F1
#
_cell.length_a   1.000
_cell.length_b   1.000
_cell.length_c   1.000
_cell.angle_alpha   90.00
_cell.angle_beta   90.00
_cell.angle_gamma   90.00
#
_symmetry.space_group_name_H-M   'P 1'
#
loop_
_entity.id
_entity.type
_entity.pdbx_description
1 polymer ?
#
loop_
_entity_poly.entity_id
_entity_poly.type
_entity_poly.pdbx_seq_one_letter_code
_entity_poly.pdbx_strand_id
1 'polypeptide(L)'
;MTAIRALLLTAALLVGTAGVYLGWALTSEEGYAAGGRVLKARYGFLSMPHAERQSLRKLAMMKAAGQCEWELDETFWSRVYQLYVGEERSVRAAVYATLLDEQERYFLTDADHRRCQAAWARFGTAGADVPGILRTVRSEAADPVERVLIDVNAESTAP
;
A
#
# COMPACT_ATOMS: atom_id res chain seq x y z
N MET A 1 24.81 16.43 -46.28
CA MET A 1 23.63 17.27 -45.99
C MET A 1 22.33 16.46 -45.87
N THR A 2 22.13 15.44 -46.71
CA THR A 2 20.97 14.52 -46.66
C THR A 2 20.92 13.63 -45.41
N ALA A 3 22.06 13.10 -44.97
CA ALA A 3 22.12 12.26 -43.77
C ALA A 3 21.71 12.99 -42.48
N ILE A 4 22.11 14.26 -42.32
CA ILE A 4 21.76 15.08 -41.15
C ILE A 4 20.26 15.41 -41.14
N ARG A 5 19.67 15.73 -42.31
CA ARG A 5 18.22 15.96 -42.43
C ARG A 5 17.41 14.70 -42.12
N ALA A 6 17.88 13.54 -42.58
CA ALA A 6 17.25 12.25 -42.25
C ALA A 6 17.31 11.97 -40.75
N LEU A 7 18.46 12.24 -40.10
CA LEU A 7 18.65 12.09 -38.66
C LEU A 7 17.74 13.03 -37.84
N LEU A 8 17.56 14.26 -38.30
CA LEU A 8 16.65 15.22 -37.66
C LEU A 8 15.18 14.82 -37.82
N LEU A 9 14.80 14.28 -38.98
CA LEU A 9 13.44 13.78 -39.23
C LEU A 9 13.14 12.55 -38.39
N THR A 10 14.07 11.60 -38.28
CA THR A 10 13.90 10.41 -37.43
C THR A 10 13.88 10.78 -35.95
N ALA A 11 14.74 11.70 -35.51
CA ALA A 11 14.70 12.22 -34.14
C ALA A 11 13.37 12.94 -33.84
N ALA A 12 12.87 13.77 -34.76
CA ALA A 12 11.57 14.43 -34.60
C ALA A 12 10.41 13.43 -34.55
N LEU A 13 10.42 12.37 -35.37
CA LEU A 13 9.44 11.29 -35.32
C LEU A 13 9.51 10.50 -34.01
N LEU A 14 10.72 10.19 -33.52
CA LEU A 14 10.91 9.52 -32.23
C LEU A 14 10.40 10.38 -31.07
N VAL A 15 10.68 11.68 -31.08
CA VAL A 15 10.18 12.60 -30.04
C VAL A 15 8.66 12.75 -30.13
N GLY A 16 8.09 12.83 -31.34
CA GLY A 16 6.64 12.90 -31.56
C GLY A 16 5.92 11.65 -31.06
N THR A 17 6.38 10.47 -31.46
CA THR A 17 5.81 9.18 -31.01
C THR A 17 5.96 8.97 -29.50
N ALA A 18 7.10 9.34 -28.92
CA ALA A 18 7.30 9.31 -27.47
C ALA A 18 6.33 10.25 -26.73
N GLY A 19 6.09 11.45 -27.26
CA GLY A 19 5.14 12.41 -26.71
C GLY A 19 3.69 11.90 -26.75
N VAL A 20 3.29 11.29 -27.87
CA VAL A 20 1.96 10.66 -28.01
C VAL A 20 1.80 9.50 -27.03
N TYR A 21 2.82 8.65 -26.90
CA TYR A 21 2.79 7.54 -25.94
C TYR A 21 2.74 8.02 -24.48
N LEU A 22 3.52 9.03 -24.12
CA LEU A 22 3.47 9.64 -22.78
C LEU A 22 2.10 10.26 -22.49
N GLY A 23 1.54 10.99 -23.47
CA GLY A 23 0.19 11.54 -23.37
C GLY A 23 -0.84 10.45 -23.13
N TRP A 24 -0.83 9.40 -23.96
CA TRP A 24 -1.73 8.26 -23.80
C TRP A 24 -1.54 7.53 -22.46
N ALA A 25 -0.29 7.28 -22.05
CA ALA A 25 0.06 6.59 -20.81
C ALA A 25 -0.36 7.35 -19.54
N LEU A 26 -0.45 8.68 -19.60
CA LEU A 26 -0.80 9.51 -18.44
C LEU A 26 -2.28 9.89 -18.38
N THR A 27 -2.99 9.84 -19.51
CA THR A 27 -4.38 10.33 -19.61
C THR A 27 -5.43 9.23 -19.75
N SER A 28 -5.07 8.07 -20.29
CA SER A 28 -5.99 6.93 -20.45
C SER A 28 -5.85 5.91 -19.32
N GLU A 29 -6.92 5.17 -19.04
CA GLU A 29 -6.87 4.08 -18.03
C GLU A 29 -5.97 2.95 -18.49
N GLU A 30 -6.12 2.52 -19.74
CA GLU A 30 -5.31 1.47 -20.36
C GLU A 30 -3.83 1.83 -20.38
N GLY A 31 -3.51 3.08 -20.73
CA GLY A 31 -2.13 3.56 -20.73
C GLY A 31 -1.53 3.68 -19.33
N TYR A 32 -2.34 4.07 -18.34
CA TYR A 32 -1.89 4.10 -16.95
C TYR A 32 -1.57 2.68 -16.44
N ALA A 33 -2.43 1.71 -16.75
CA ALA A 33 -2.24 0.31 -16.39
C ALA A 33 -1.06 -0.34 -17.16
N ALA A 34 -0.89 -0.03 -18.44
CA ALA A 34 0.15 -0.61 -19.29
C ALA A 34 1.58 -0.13 -18.97
N GLY A 35 1.73 1.03 -18.33
CA GLY A 35 3.07 1.52 -17.96
C GLY A 35 3.13 2.94 -17.41
N GLY A 36 2.06 3.74 -17.55
CA GLY A 36 1.99 5.09 -17.01
C GLY A 36 2.20 5.14 -15.49
N ARG A 37 1.68 4.16 -14.74
CA ARG A 37 1.92 4.03 -13.30
C ARG A 37 3.41 3.90 -12.96
N VAL A 38 4.15 3.08 -13.69
CA VAL A 38 5.60 2.86 -13.45
C VAL A 38 6.39 4.12 -13.75
N LEU A 39 6.08 4.80 -14.87
CA LEU A 39 6.71 6.09 -15.20
C LEU A 39 6.44 7.14 -14.13
N LYS A 40 5.19 7.21 -13.64
CA LYS A 40 4.79 8.15 -12.60
C LYS A 40 5.48 7.84 -11.25
N ALA A 41 5.62 6.56 -10.91
CA ALA A 41 6.37 6.13 -9.73
C ALA A 41 7.85 6.50 -9.84
N ARG A 42 8.50 6.25 -10.99
CA ARG A 42 9.91 6.62 -11.24
C ARG A 42 10.12 8.13 -11.08
N TYR A 43 9.22 8.93 -11.65
CA TYR A 43 9.24 10.37 -11.45
C TYR A 43 9.12 10.72 -9.96
N GLY A 44 8.16 10.11 -9.25
CA GLY A 44 7.96 10.33 -7.82
C GLY A 44 9.18 9.95 -6.98
N PHE A 45 9.85 8.84 -7.28
CA PHE A 45 11.08 8.46 -6.60
C PHE A 45 12.21 9.48 -6.78
N LEU A 46 12.24 10.22 -7.88
CA LEU A 46 13.23 11.26 -8.14
C LEU A 46 12.85 12.61 -7.50
N SER A 47 11.59 13.01 -7.58
CA SER A 47 11.12 14.34 -7.20
C SER A 47 10.67 14.47 -5.74
N MET A 48 10.24 13.37 -5.12
CA MET A 48 9.67 13.39 -3.76
C MET A 48 10.76 13.55 -2.67
N PRO A 49 10.48 14.25 -1.55
CA PRO A 49 11.37 14.29 -0.39
C PRO A 49 11.61 12.90 0.22
N HIS A 50 12.81 12.68 0.80
CA HIS A 50 13.14 11.39 1.43
C HIS A 50 12.19 11.05 2.60
N ALA A 51 11.81 12.05 3.41
CA ALA A 51 10.90 11.85 4.53
C ALA A 51 9.52 11.34 4.08
N GLU A 52 9.00 11.87 2.98
CA GLU A 52 7.72 11.44 2.41
C GLU A 52 7.82 10.03 1.82
N ARG A 53 8.91 9.69 1.14
CA ARG A 53 9.13 8.30 0.69
C ARG A 53 9.21 7.32 1.85
N GLN A 54 9.85 7.71 2.96
CA GLN A 54 9.95 6.88 4.16
C GLN A 54 8.58 6.68 4.83
N SER A 55 7.73 7.72 4.89
CA SER A 55 6.38 7.56 5.44
C SER A 55 5.52 6.64 4.58
N LEU A 56 5.57 6.77 3.25
CA LEU A 56 4.89 5.86 2.32
C LEU A 56 5.40 4.43 2.43
N ARG A 57 6.72 4.24 2.59
CA ARG A 57 7.32 2.91 2.77
C ARG A 57 6.85 2.26 4.07
N LYS A 58 6.74 3.02 5.16
CA LYS A 58 6.18 2.53 6.43
C LYS A 58 4.71 2.14 6.28
N LEU A 59 3.92 2.97 5.58
CA LEU A 59 2.52 2.67 5.30
C LEU A 59 2.34 1.42 4.43
N ALA A 60 3.17 1.26 3.40
CA ALA A 60 3.20 0.07 2.55
C ALA A 60 3.58 -1.19 3.35
N MET A 61 4.60 -1.08 4.22
CA MET A 61 5.00 -2.17 5.11
C MET A 61 3.89 -2.56 6.07
N MET A 62 3.16 -1.58 6.62
CA MET A 62 2.02 -1.83 7.48
C MET A 62 0.91 -2.59 6.73
N LYS A 63 0.48 -2.12 5.54
CA LYS A 63 -0.53 -2.81 4.71
C LYS A 63 -0.13 -4.25 4.42
N ALA A 64 1.08 -4.45 3.91
CA ALA A 64 1.57 -5.76 3.50
C ALA A 64 1.77 -6.71 4.69
N ALA A 65 2.31 -6.24 5.82
CA ALA A 65 2.46 -7.05 7.02
C ALA A 65 1.10 -7.44 7.62
N GLY A 66 0.13 -6.51 7.60
CA GLY A 66 -1.24 -6.78 8.04
C GLY A 66 -1.91 -7.85 7.22
N GLN A 67 -1.90 -7.71 5.88
CA GLN A 67 -2.54 -8.68 4.95
C GLN A 67 -1.82 -10.02 4.83
N CYS A 68 -0.60 -10.12 5.32
CA CYS A 68 0.15 -11.37 5.27
C CYS A 68 -0.46 -12.46 6.16
N GLU A 69 -1.07 -12.09 7.29
CA GLU A 69 -1.66 -13.03 8.25
C GLU A 69 -3.11 -12.68 8.63
N TRP A 70 -3.44 -11.39 8.70
CA TRP A 70 -4.74 -10.90 9.15
C TRP A 70 -5.56 -10.30 8.00
N GLU A 71 -6.88 -10.27 8.19
CA GLU A 71 -7.76 -9.51 7.31
C GLU A 71 -7.80 -8.06 7.77
N LEU A 72 -7.51 -7.12 6.87
CA LEU A 72 -7.63 -5.70 7.16
C LEU A 72 -9.03 -5.21 6.85
N ASP A 73 -9.58 -4.35 7.72
CA ASP A 73 -10.80 -3.63 7.39
C ASP A 73 -10.53 -2.66 6.22
N GLU A 74 -10.97 -3.00 5.02
CA GLU A 74 -10.76 -2.19 3.82
C GLU A 74 -11.48 -0.82 3.88
N THR A 75 -12.55 -0.70 4.66
CA THR A 75 -13.22 0.59 4.89
C THR A 75 -12.38 1.49 5.79
N PHE A 76 -11.71 0.90 6.79
CA PHE A 76 -10.72 1.63 7.57
C PHE A 76 -9.49 1.98 6.72
N TRP A 77 -8.98 1.00 5.97
CA TRP A 77 -7.79 1.17 5.14
C TRP A 77 -7.97 2.24 4.07
N SER A 78 -9.12 2.29 3.39
CA SER A 78 -9.43 3.34 2.41
C SER A 78 -9.37 4.75 3.00
N ARG A 79 -9.77 4.95 4.26
CA ARG A 79 -9.63 6.24 4.96
C ARG A 79 -8.17 6.59 5.22
N VAL A 80 -7.37 5.62 5.68
CA VAL A 80 -5.92 5.79 5.85
C VAL A 80 -5.27 6.11 4.51
N TYR A 81 -5.62 5.37 3.45
CA TYR A 81 -5.14 5.60 2.10
C TYR A 81 -5.46 7.02 1.63
N GLN A 82 -6.71 7.47 1.76
CA GLN A 82 -7.09 8.84 1.40
C GLN A 82 -6.30 9.91 2.18
N LEU A 83 -6.06 9.68 3.48
CA LEU A 83 -5.32 10.63 4.32
C LEU A 83 -3.84 10.74 3.94
N TYR A 84 -3.18 9.60 3.71
CA TYR A 84 -1.72 9.55 3.53
C TYR A 84 -1.29 9.51 2.06
N VAL A 85 -2.06 8.88 1.19
CA VAL A 85 -1.76 8.68 -0.23
C VAL A 85 -2.56 9.65 -1.11
N GLY A 86 -3.84 9.86 -0.79
CA GLY A 86 -4.73 10.77 -1.51
C GLY A 86 -5.30 10.15 -2.79
N GLU A 87 -5.32 10.94 -3.87
CA GLU A 87 -5.91 10.50 -5.15
C GLU A 87 -5.17 9.31 -5.77
N GLU A 88 -5.93 8.33 -6.28
CA GLU A 88 -5.40 7.08 -6.85
C GLU A 88 -4.48 7.29 -8.05
N ARG A 89 -4.70 8.34 -8.84
CA ARG A 89 -3.85 8.69 -9.98
C ARG A 89 -2.71 9.61 -9.62
N SER A 90 -2.52 9.99 -8.35
CA SER A 90 -1.44 10.89 -7.95
C SER A 90 -0.05 10.25 -8.14
N VAL A 91 0.99 11.09 -8.14
CA VAL A 91 2.39 10.59 -8.11
C VAL A 91 2.63 9.79 -6.83
N ARG A 92 2.05 10.24 -5.72
CA ARG A 92 2.14 9.59 -4.42
C ARG A 92 1.54 8.20 -4.45
N ALA A 93 0.36 8.02 -5.04
CA ALA A 93 -0.28 6.73 -5.23
C ALA A 93 0.56 5.76 -6.07
N ALA A 94 1.17 6.24 -7.15
CA ALA A 94 2.04 5.41 -7.98
C ALA A 94 3.30 4.94 -7.21
N VAL A 95 3.92 5.83 -6.42
CA VAL A 95 5.06 5.48 -5.55
C VAL A 95 4.63 4.49 -4.47
N TYR A 96 3.52 4.75 -3.79
CA TYR A 96 2.96 3.87 -2.76
C TYR A 96 2.68 2.48 -3.31
N ALA A 97 2.01 2.36 -4.47
CA ALA A 97 1.72 1.08 -5.11
C ALA A 97 3.00 0.29 -5.44
N THR A 98 4.06 0.98 -5.89
CA THR A 98 5.36 0.35 -6.15
C THR A 98 6.00 -0.18 -4.86
N LEU A 99 5.98 0.63 -3.80
CA LEU A 99 6.51 0.23 -2.49
C LEU A 99 5.69 -0.93 -1.88
N LEU A 100 4.37 -0.91 -2.05
CA LEU A 100 3.48 -1.96 -1.56
C LEU A 100 3.80 -3.29 -2.22
N ASP A 101 3.88 -3.34 -3.55
CA ASP A 101 4.25 -4.54 -4.30
C ASP A 101 5.63 -5.09 -3.87
N GLU A 102 6.62 -4.21 -3.60
CA GLU A 102 7.90 -4.64 -3.02
C GLU A 102 7.76 -5.28 -1.63
N GLN A 103 6.91 -4.71 -0.76
CA GLN A 103 6.69 -5.27 0.59
C GLN A 103 5.90 -6.58 0.54
N GLU A 104 4.85 -6.65 -0.28
CA GLU A 104 4.06 -7.87 -0.48
C GLU A 104 4.95 -9.01 -0.98
N ARG A 105 5.78 -8.77 -2.00
CA ARG A 105 6.76 -9.76 -2.47
C ARG A 105 7.76 -10.18 -1.38
N TYR A 106 8.17 -9.25 -0.54
CA TYR A 106 9.05 -9.57 0.59
C TYR A 106 8.39 -10.52 1.60
N PHE A 107 7.12 -10.30 1.93
CA PHE A 107 6.37 -11.12 2.90
C PHE A 107 5.83 -12.43 2.30
N LEU A 108 5.50 -12.48 1.01
CA LEU A 108 5.07 -13.71 0.31
C LEU A 108 6.11 -14.83 0.38
N THR A 109 7.39 -14.49 0.54
CA THR A 109 8.47 -15.48 0.72
C THR A 109 8.57 -16.02 2.14
N ASP A 110 7.69 -15.62 3.06
CA ASP A 110 7.76 -15.93 4.49
C ASP A 110 6.74 -17.00 4.92
N ALA A 111 7.09 -18.27 4.73
CA ALA A 111 6.21 -19.40 5.03
C ALA A 111 5.73 -19.46 6.50
N ASP A 112 6.57 -19.02 7.44
CA ASP A 112 6.29 -19.11 8.88
C ASP A 112 5.66 -17.85 9.47
N HIS A 113 5.34 -16.82 8.66
CA HIS A 113 4.75 -15.55 9.11
C HIS A 113 5.57 -14.78 10.18
N ARG A 114 6.80 -15.20 10.48
CA ARG A 114 7.65 -14.57 11.51
C ARG A 114 8.04 -13.14 11.14
N ARG A 115 8.33 -12.88 9.86
CA ARG A 115 8.68 -11.56 9.37
C ARG A 115 7.48 -10.63 9.38
N CYS A 116 6.29 -11.09 9.01
CA CYS A 116 5.10 -10.24 9.07
C CYS A 116 4.71 -9.91 10.51
N GLN A 117 4.75 -10.89 11.43
CA GLN A 117 4.52 -10.64 12.86
C GLN A 117 5.55 -9.67 13.45
N ALA A 118 6.83 -9.87 13.16
CA ALA A 118 7.89 -8.98 13.62
C ALA A 118 7.78 -7.56 13.02
N ALA A 119 7.36 -7.44 11.76
CA ALA A 119 7.10 -6.15 11.12
C ALA A 119 5.87 -5.47 11.73
N TRP A 120 4.80 -6.21 11.97
CA TRP A 120 3.55 -5.73 12.55
C TRP A 120 3.74 -5.24 13.99
N ALA A 121 4.50 -5.98 14.79
CA ALA A 121 4.83 -5.62 16.18
C ALA A 121 5.53 -4.24 16.30
N ARG A 122 6.23 -3.78 15.26
CA ARG A 122 6.86 -2.44 15.24
C ARG A 122 5.83 -1.30 15.24
N PHE A 123 4.60 -1.60 14.85
CA PHE A 123 3.52 -0.63 14.84
C PHE A 123 2.72 -0.65 16.16
N GLY A 124 2.94 -1.61 17.06
CA GLY A 124 2.24 -1.72 18.35
C GLY A 124 1.89 -3.16 18.70
N THR A 125 1.38 -3.40 19.90
CA THR A 125 0.98 -4.76 20.36
C THR A 125 -0.22 -5.32 19.59
N ALA A 126 -1.02 -4.44 18.95
CA ALA A 126 -2.07 -4.76 17.99
C ALA A 126 -1.73 -4.32 16.54
N GLY A 127 -0.51 -3.80 16.32
CA GLY A 127 0.01 -3.17 15.11
C GLY A 127 -0.79 -1.94 14.64
N ALA A 128 -0.16 -0.79 14.84
CA ALA A 128 -0.77 0.50 15.05
C ALA A 128 -1.76 0.36 16.21
N ASP A 129 -1.63 1.13 17.30
CA ASP A 129 -2.62 1.15 18.38
C ASP A 129 -3.93 1.82 17.88
N VAL A 130 -4.51 1.24 16.83
CA VAL A 130 -5.62 1.70 16.02
C VAL A 130 -6.68 0.62 16.15
N PRO A 131 -7.59 0.77 17.14
CA PRO A 131 -8.66 -0.18 17.36
C PRO A 131 -9.45 -0.45 16.08
N GLY A 132 -9.66 -1.73 15.74
CA GLY A 132 -10.51 -2.15 14.63
C GLY A 132 -9.87 -2.19 13.24
N ILE A 133 -8.55 -1.98 13.11
CA ILE A 133 -7.88 -2.09 11.80
C ILE A 133 -7.69 -3.54 11.36
N LEU A 134 -7.37 -4.43 12.30
CA LEU A 134 -7.32 -5.86 12.08
C LEU A 134 -8.70 -6.46 12.39
N ARG A 135 -9.20 -7.24 11.46
CA ARG A 135 -10.25 -8.23 11.74
C ARG A 135 -9.52 -9.54 12.01
N THR A 136 -9.74 -10.09 13.20
CA THR A 136 -9.33 -11.47 13.45
C THR A 136 -10.14 -12.35 12.52
N VAL A 137 -9.48 -12.97 11.54
CA VAL A 137 -10.04 -14.14 10.87
C VAL A 137 -10.07 -15.20 11.95
N ARG A 138 -11.18 -15.25 12.68
CA ARG A 138 -11.43 -16.31 13.63
C ARG A 138 -11.51 -17.57 12.78
N SER A 139 -10.42 -18.33 12.77
CA SER A 139 -10.40 -19.69 12.24
C SER A 139 -11.64 -20.38 12.78
N GLU A 140 -12.55 -20.83 11.93
CA GLU A 140 -13.79 -21.54 12.26
C GLU A 140 -13.53 -22.93 12.91
N ALA A 141 -12.38 -23.12 13.55
CA ALA A 141 -11.95 -24.32 14.23
C ALA A 141 -11.32 -23.98 15.59
N ALA A 142 -12.11 -23.38 16.49
CA ALA A 142 -11.86 -23.45 17.92
C ALA A 142 -13.18 -23.28 18.67
N ASP A 143 -13.64 -24.37 19.27
CA ASP A 143 -14.79 -24.48 20.16
C ASP A 143 -14.89 -23.32 21.17
N PRO A 144 -16.12 -22.93 21.57
CA PRO A 144 -16.31 -21.86 22.55
C PRO A 144 -16.07 -22.42 23.95
N VAL A 145 -14.82 -22.48 24.39
CA VAL A 145 -14.51 -22.70 25.81
C VAL A 145 -14.64 -21.35 26.54
N GLU A 146 -15.79 -21.21 27.19
CA GLU A 146 -15.91 -20.62 28.53
C GLU A 146 -15.53 -19.13 28.64
N ARG A 147 -16.48 -18.27 28.27
CA ARG A 147 -16.52 -16.92 28.85
C ARG A 147 -16.88 -17.06 30.32
N VAL A 148 -15.85 -17.02 31.16
CA VAL A 148 -15.93 -16.73 32.59
C VAL A 148 -16.87 -15.53 32.79
N LEU A 149 -18.00 -15.80 33.43
CA LEU A 149 -18.90 -14.82 34.00
C LEU A 149 -18.11 -13.98 35.01
N ILE A 150 -17.86 -12.71 34.70
CA ILE A 150 -17.60 -11.72 35.74
C ILE A 150 -18.98 -11.27 36.21
N ASP A 151 -19.43 -11.90 37.28
CA ASP A 151 -20.60 -11.49 38.06
C ASP A 151 -20.28 -10.16 38.73
N VAL A 152 -20.74 -9.05 38.15
CA VAL A 152 -20.79 -7.74 38.79
C VAL A 152 -22.25 -7.44 39.11
N ASN A 153 -22.83 -8.21 40.01
CA ASN A 153 -23.98 -7.74 40.76
C ASN A 153 -23.49 -7.20 42.10
N ALA A 154 -23.65 -5.89 42.23
CA ALA A 154 -23.42 -5.12 43.43
C ALA A 154 -24.15 -5.74 44.63
N GLU A 155 -23.37 -6.21 45.60
CA GLU A 155 -23.85 -6.46 46.95
C GLU A 155 -24.05 -5.10 47.64
N SER A 156 -25.21 -4.50 47.36
CA SER A 156 -25.82 -3.46 48.17
C SER A 156 -26.67 -4.13 49.23
N THR A 157 -26.08 -4.38 50.39
CA THR A 157 -26.70 -4.59 51.71
C THR A 157 -25.55 -4.83 52.68
N ALA A 158 -25.44 -4.27 53.89
CA ALA A 158 -26.29 -3.49 54.79
C ALA A 158 -25.33 -3.11 55.97
N PRO A 159 -25.80 -2.84 57.20
CA PRO A 159 -26.91 -2.04 57.70
C PRO A 159 -26.44 -0.72 58.37
#